data_AF-A0A8S3R753-F1
#
_entry.id   AF-A0A8S3R753-F1
#
_cell.length_a   1.000
_cell.length_b   1.000
_cell.length_c   1.000
_cell.angle_alpha   90.00
_cell.angle_beta   90.00
_cell.angle_gamma   90.00
#
_symmetry.space_group_name_H-M   'P 1'
#
loop_
_entity.id
_entity.type
_entity.pdbx_description
1 polymer ?
#
loop_
_entity_poly.entity_id
_entity_poly.type
_entity_poly.pdbx_seq_one_letter_code
_entity_poly.pdbx_strand_id
1 'polypeptide(L)'
;MKSKWKNFLNLQDKQYHVFANYSEDDGELVSKLLQPFENRNCLFYNPDRDGLPGQPIMRGLIEKGMEQSKITMLFITKKFLSDELCMFMANLAIWKYMKTKGIHRVLPIILQSCKIPRYLKVLNCIHVWKYATTRSSHMVYVSWIWIKNYPPPKFRRIRWNGIKTLTWTRNTVEKVKKSALKEKASNQSIHNINLFQLWRLIGVLKHCFLNCRYGHCSFACSGREFAKFISHIEICRYRPIKCPNKACQTFLPKWYVDKHVEECPLTRLTCPSVGCREEVKRCQIEQHLFKCQHRTILCPNHHYGCDQRLTQKDAFKQSETCLQQKLCTEHDYTPTVEQPGSYLPDGPAYSPQHEQPPKSDPKDNHHST
;
A
#
# COMPACT_ATOMS: atom_id res chain seq x y z
N MET A 1 -6.19 -28.14 -4.77
CA MET A 1 -6.35 -27.09 -3.73
C MET A 1 -5.23 -27.09 -2.65
N LYS A 2 -4.66 -28.24 -2.25
CA LYS A 2 -3.58 -28.31 -1.24
C LYS A 2 -2.26 -27.59 -1.62
N SER A 3 -1.93 -27.48 -2.92
CA SER A 3 -0.67 -26.85 -3.36
C SER A 3 -0.63 -25.32 -3.30
N LYS A 4 -1.78 -24.63 -3.42
CA LYS A 4 -1.82 -23.15 -3.43
C LYS A 4 -1.74 -22.51 -2.04
N TRP A 5 -2.04 -23.25 -0.97
CA TRP A 5 -1.83 -22.79 0.41
C TRP A 5 -0.34 -22.64 0.75
N LYS A 6 0.54 -23.47 0.18
CA LYS A 6 1.99 -23.42 0.42
C LYS A 6 2.62 -22.05 0.14
N ASN A 7 2.17 -21.34 -0.90
CA ASN A 7 2.74 -20.03 -1.24
C ASN A 7 2.20 -18.88 -0.37
N PHE A 8 0.97 -18.99 0.13
CA PHE A 8 0.38 -18.00 1.05
C PHE A 8 1.07 -18.03 2.43
N LEU A 9 1.54 -19.21 2.81
CA LEU A 9 2.10 -19.55 4.11
C LEU A 9 3.61 -19.71 4.08
N ASN A 10 4.27 -19.40 2.96
CA ASN A 10 5.71 -19.63 2.87
C ASN A 10 6.43 -18.79 3.93
N LEU A 11 7.00 -19.46 4.92
CA LEU A 11 7.58 -18.91 6.15
C LEU A 11 8.98 -18.33 5.93
N GLN A 12 9.33 -17.95 4.69
CA GLN A 12 10.72 -17.67 4.30
C GLN A 12 11.47 -16.73 5.27
N ASP A 13 10.78 -15.83 5.97
CA ASP A 13 11.38 -14.91 6.96
C ASP A 13 10.75 -14.96 8.38
N LYS A 14 9.84 -15.91 8.66
CA LYS A 14 9.06 -15.95 9.92
C LYS A 14 8.88 -17.38 10.38
N GLN A 15 9.01 -17.66 11.68
CA GLN A 15 8.82 -19.00 12.22
C GLN A 15 7.34 -19.38 12.38
N TYR A 16 6.47 -18.40 12.64
CA TYR A 16 5.05 -18.62 12.93
C TYR A 16 4.16 -17.85 11.96
N HIS A 17 2.96 -18.37 11.75
CA HIS A 17 1.94 -17.70 10.97
C HIS A 17 1.18 -16.71 11.83
N VAL A 18 0.85 -17.14 13.06
CA VAL A 18 -0.04 -16.41 13.95
C VAL A 18 0.51 -16.40 15.38
N PHE A 19 0.53 -15.22 15.97
CA PHE A 19 0.68 -15.01 17.41
C PHE A 19 -0.72 -14.76 17.99
N ALA A 20 -1.15 -15.59 18.93
CA ALA A 20 -2.43 -15.43 19.62
C ALA A 20 -2.21 -14.73 20.96
N ASN A 21 -2.79 -13.54 21.13
CA ASN A 21 -2.80 -12.80 22.38
C ASN A 21 -4.19 -12.90 23.02
N TYR A 22 -4.24 -13.41 24.24
CA TYR A 22 -5.46 -13.68 25.00
C TYR A 22 -5.14 -13.63 26.50
N SER A 23 -6.15 -13.36 27.33
CA SER A 23 -6.01 -13.46 28.79
C SER A 23 -5.90 -14.93 29.20
N GLU A 24 -5.10 -15.25 30.21
CA GLU A 24 -4.89 -16.61 30.71
C GLU A 24 -6.21 -17.37 30.94
N ASP A 25 -7.19 -16.68 31.51
CA ASP A 25 -8.54 -17.15 31.74
C ASP A 25 -9.32 -17.61 30.49
N ASP A 26 -8.96 -17.08 29.31
CA ASP A 26 -9.57 -17.43 28.03
C ASP A 26 -8.81 -18.55 27.31
N GLY A 27 -7.73 -19.08 27.90
CA GLY A 27 -6.79 -19.99 27.24
C GLY A 27 -7.42 -21.28 26.73
N GLU A 28 -8.26 -21.94 27.53
CA GLU A 28 -8.95 -23.17 27.10
C GLU A 28 -9.86 -22.91 25.90
N LEU A 29 -10.60 -21.80 25.93
CA LEU A 29 -11.50 -21.41 24.85
C LEU A 29 -10.72 -21.10 23.57
N VAL A 30 -9.65 -20.30 23.68
CA VAL A 30 -8.82 -19.93 22.54
C VAL A 30 -8.12 -21.15 21.96
N SER A 31 -7.62 -22.06 22.79
CA SER A 31 -7.03 -23.33 22.35
C SER A 31 -8.04 -24.16 21.53
N LYS A 32 -9.28 -24.34 22.03
CA LYS A 32 -10.35 -25.03 21.28
C LYS A 32 -10.70 -24.33 19.96
N LEU A 33 -10.66 -22.99 19.91
CA LEU A 33 -10.90 -22.22 18.69
C LEU A 33 -9.78 -22.38 17.66
N LEU A 34 -8.53 -22.47 18.12
CA LEU A 34 -7.33 -22.50 17.28
C LEU A 34 -6.93 -23.92 16.84
N GLN A 35 -7.22 -24.94 17.64
CA GLN A 35 -6.88 -26.34 17.36
C GLN A 35 -7.26 -26.81 15.94
N PRO A 36 -8.43 -26.47 15.37
CA PRO A 36 -8.80 -26.88 14.01
C PRO A 36 -7.97 -26.21 12.90
N PHE A 37 -7.29 -25.10 13.23
CA PHE A 37 -6.41 -24.38 12.32
C PHE A 37 -4.98 -24.86 12.41
N GLU A 38 -4.55 -25.32 13.58
CA GLU A 38 -3.19 -25.78 13.81
C GLU A 38 -2.93 -27.05 13.00
N ASN A 39 -2.19 -26.89 11.92
CA ASN A 39 -1.82 -27.97 11.01
C ASN A 39 -0.51 -27.59 10.30
N ARG A 40 0.01 -28.47 9.44
CA ARG A 40 1.26 -28.23 8.67
C ARG A 40 1.27 -26.93 7.85
N ASN A 41 0.11 -26.30 7.64
CA ASN A 41 -0.04 -25.07 6.89
C ASN A 41 -0.23 -23.84 7.81
N CYS A 42 -0.64 -23.97 9.07
CA CYS A 42 -0.81 -22.81 9.96
C CYS A 42 -0.22 -23.12 11.33
N LEU A 43 0.90 -22.47 11.61
CA LEU A 43 1.68 -22.61 12.83
C LEU A 43 1.37 -21.42 13.75
N PHE A 44 0.99 -21.74 14.98
CA PHE A 44 0.74 -20.79 16.04
C PHE A 44 1.92 -20.79 16.99
N TYR A 45 2.30 -19.61 17.47
CA TYR A 45 3.19 -19.54 18.62
C TYR A 45 2.38 -19.87 19.89
N ASN A 46 2.84 -20.88 20.63
CA ASN A 46 2.30 -21.28 21.93
C ASN A 46 3.41 -21.08 22.98
N PRO A 47 3.26 -20.17 23.95
CA PRO A 47 4.27 -19.91 24.99
C PRO A 47 4.73 -21.17 25.73
N ASP A 48 3.82 -22.11 26.01
CA ASP A 48 4.13 -23.33 26.77
C ASP A 48 4.97 -24.32 25.97
N ARG A 49 4.82 -24.32 24.64
CA ARG A 49 5.52 -25.24 23.73
C ARG A 49 6.79 -24.62 23.15
N ASP A 50 6.72 -23.33 22.82
CA ASP A 50 7.71 -22.59 22.04
C ASP A 50 8.59 -21.69 22.92
N GLY A 51 8.21 -21.50 24.19
CA GLY A 51 9.01 -20.79 25.19
C GLY A 51 10.25 -21.57 25.58
N LEU A 52 11.36 -20.86 25.81
CA LEU A 52 12.55 -21.48 26.40
C LEU A 52 12.46 -21.42 27.93
N PRO A 53 12.81 -22.51 28.64
CA PRO A 53 12.89 -22.48 30.09
C PRO A 53 13.92 -21.43 30.54
N GLY A 54 13.59 -20.68 31.59
CA GLY A 54 14.44 -19.60 32.12
C GLY A 54 14.42 -18.29 31.31
N GLN A 55 13.74 -18.24 30.15
CA GLN A 55 13.58 -16.99 29.40
C GLN A 55 12.50 -16.11 30.05
N PRO A 56 12.72 -14.79 30.21
CA PRO A 56 11.67 -13.88 30.66
C PRO A 56 10.46 -13.95 29.72
N ILE A 57 9.26 -14.11 30.29
CA ILE A 57 8.00 -14.31 29.54
C ILE A 57 7.81 -13.23 28.47
N MET A 58 8.00 -11.96 28.84
CA MET A 58 7.90 -10.82 27.93
C MET A 58 8.81 -10.97 26.71
N ARG A 59 10.04 -11.43 26.92
CA ARG A 59 11.00 -11.61 25.84
C ARG A 59 10.56 -12.73 24.90
N GLY A 60 10.08 -13.84 25.45
CA GLY A 60 9.52 -14.94 24.66
C GLY A 60 8.32 -14.48 23.81
N LEU A 61 7.34 -13.83 24.44
CA LEU A 61 6.13 -13.34 23.78
C LEU A 61 6.43 -12.33 22.67
N ILE A 62 7.36 -11.39 22.90
CA ILE A 62 7.67 -10.34 21.92
C ILE A 62 8.60 -10.88 20.83
N GLU A 63 9.79 -11.36 21.18
CA GLU A 63 10.84 -11.70 20.22
C GLU A 63 10.53 -12.99 19.44
N LYS A 64 9.96 -14.00 20.11
CA LYS A 64 9.63 -15.27 19.46
C LYS A 64 8.18 -15.34 19.04
N GLY A 65 7.26 -14.82 19.85
CA GLY A 65 5.84 -14.81 19.50
C GLY A 65 5.53 -13.80 18.41
N MET A 66 5.52 -12.52 18.79
CA MET A 66 5.04 -11.44 17.91
C MET A 66 6.01 -11.12 16.77
N GLU A 67 7.33 -11.13 17.02
CA GLU A 67 8.34 -10.82 16.02
C GLU A 67 8.48 -11.88 14.94
N GLN A 68 8.34 -13.15 15.30
CA GLN A 68 8.39 -14.25 14.34
C GLN A 68 7.02 -14.63 13.77
N SER A 69 5.95 -13.87 14.06
CA SER A 69 4.61 -14.09 13.50
C SER A 69 4.26 -13.06 12.43
N LYS A 70 3.49 -13.48 11.42
CA LYS A 70 2.95 -12.59 10.37
C LYS A 70 1.69 -11.85 10.81
N ILE A 71 0.92 -12.48 11.70
CA ILE A 71 -0.40 -12.01 12.13
C ILE A 71 -0.46 -12.08 13.65
N THR A 72 -0.95 -11.03 14.29
CA THR A 72 -1.32 -11.05 15.71
C THR A 72 -2.84 -11.08 15.83
N MET A 73 -3.36 -12.15 16.41
CA MET A 73 -4.76 -12.25 16.80
C MET A 73 -4.95 -11.73 18.22
N LEU A 74 -5.94 -10.87 18.44
CA LEU A 74 -6.28 -10.35 19.76
C LEU A 74 -7.64 -10.94 20.16
N PHE A 75 -7.69 -11.86 21.11
CA PHE A 75 -8.95 -12.43 21.59
C PHE A 75 -9.51 -11.56 22.72
N ILE A 76 -10.39 -10.63 22.34
CA ILE A 76 -10.88 -9.57 23.22
C ILE A 76 -12.09 -10.06 24.03
N THR A 77 -11.89 -10.08 25.34
CA THR A 77 -12.87 -10.32 26.40
C THR A 77 -12.84 -9.18 27.42
N LYS A 78 -13.74 -9.19 28.42
CA LYS A 78 -13.64 -8.26 29.55
C LYS A 78 -12.34 -8.46 30.32
N LYS A 79 -11.93 -9.73 30.50
CA LYS A 79 -10.70 -10.14 31.18
C LYS A 79 -9.44 -9.69 30.44
N PHE A 80 -9.42 -9.86 29.12
CA PHE A 80 -8.37 -9.31 28.24
C PHE A 80 -8.22 -7.79 28.39
N LEU A 81 -9.32 -7.05 28.51
CA LEU A 81 -9.29 -5.59 28.63
C LEU A 81 -8.88 -5.09 30.03
N SER A 82 -9.04 -5.92 31.06
CA SER A 82 -8.56 -5.63 32.42
C SER A 82 -7.11 -6.09 32.67
N ASP A 83 -6.60 -6.98 31.81
CA ASP A 83 -5.26 -7.52 31.90
C ASP A 83 -4.23 -6.55 31.28
N GLU A 84 -3.32 -6.04 32.11
CA GLU A 84 -2.32 -5.05 31.69
C GLU A 84 -1.36 -5.59 30.63
N LEU A 85 -0.97 -6.85 30.74
CA LEU A 85 -0.07 -7.50 29.79
C LEU A 85 -0.76 -7.65 28.43
N CYS A 86 -2.00 -8.12 28.40
CA CYS A 86 -2.80 -8.23 27.18
C CYS A 86 -2.92 -6.89 26.45
N MET A 87 -3.19 -5.82 27.21
CA MET A 87 -3.34 -4.47 26.69
C MET A 87 -2.01 -3.89 26.20
N PHE A 88 -0.91 -4.11 26.92
CA PHE A 88 0.44 -3.80 26.47
C PHE A 88 0.75 -4.48 25.13
N MET A 89 0.50 -5.79 25.04
CA MET A 89 0.73 -6.58 23.83
C MET A 89 -0.17 -6.14 22.66
N ALA A 90 -1.41 -5.73 22.93
CA ALA A 90 -2.29 -5.16 21.93
C ALA A 90 -1.75 -3.84 21.37
N ASN A 91 -1.26 -2.95 22.24
CA ASN A 91 -0.65 -1.68 21.83
C ASN A 91 0.62 -1.91 21.01
N LEU A 92 1.48 -2.84 21.42
CA LEU A 92 2.69 -3.22 20.69
C LEU A 92 2.36 -3.79 19.30
N ALA A 93 1.34 -4.64 19.21
CA ALA A 93 0.90 -5.21 17.94
C ALA A 93 0.38 -4.14 16.97
N ILE A 94 -0.33 -3.12 17.48
CA ILE A 94 -0.81 -1.98 16.67
C ILE A 94 0.34 -1.09 16.24
N TRP A 95 1.27 -0.77 17.15
CA TRP A 95 2.46 -0.02 16.81
C TRP A 95 3.24 -0.71 15.69
N LYS A 96 3.41 -2.04 15.79
CA LYS A 96 4.04 -2.85 14.76
C LYS A 96 3.27 -2.84 13.43
N TYR A 97 1.94 -2.93 13.47
CA TYR A 97 1.09 -2.78 12.29
C TYR A 97 1.34 -1.44 11.59
N MET A 98 1.43 -0.34 12.35
CA MET A 98 1.71 1.00 11.81
C MET A 98 3.13 1.09 11.25
N LYS A 99 4.14 0.67 12.03
CA LYS A 99 5.56 0.70 11.65
C LYS A 99 5.83 -0.09 10.37
N THR A 100 5.20 -1.25 10.23
CA THR A 100 5.35 -2.14 9.07
C THR A 100 4.42 -1.77 7.91
N LYS A 101 3.69 -0.65 7.98
CA LYS A 101 2.71 -0.22 6.97
C LYS A 101 1.69 -1.31 6.62
N GLY A 102 1.28 -2.09 7.63
CA GLY A 102 0.32 -3.18 7.50
C GLY A 102 0.87 -4.48 6.90
N ILE A 103 2.20 -4.64 6.78
CA ILE A 103 2.80 -5.95 6.46
C ILE A 103 2.52 -6.92 7.61
N HIS A 104 2.78 -6.51 8.86
CA HIS A 104 2.29 -7.22 10.04
C HIS A 104 0.80 -6.95 10.19
N ARG A 105 -0.02 -7.98 10.36
CA ARG A 105 -1.49 -7.81 10.48
C ARG A 105 -1.95 -7.98 11.92
N VAL A 106 -2.94 -7.19 12.32
CA VAL A 106 -3.62 -7.33 13.62
C VAL A 106 -5.07 -7.68 13.35
N LEU A 107 -5.56 -8.75 13.97
CA LEU A 107 -6.92 -9.23 13.82
C LEU A 107 -7.61 -9.35 15.19
N PRO A 108 -8.40 -8.35 15.58
CA PRO A 108 -9.21 -8.43 16.80
C PRO A 108 -10.38 -9.40 16.63
N ILE A 109 -10.52 -10.33 17.58
CA ILE A 109 -11.57 -11.34 17.69
C ILE A 109 -12.30 -11.11 19.02
N ILE A 110 -13.48 -10.52 18.96
CA ILE A 110 -14.27 -10.13 20.13
C ILE A 110 -15.18 -11.31 20.50
N LEU A 111 -14.81 -12.01 21.57
CA LEU A 111 -15.52 -13.22 22.02
C LEU A 111 -16.81 -12.88 22.78
N GLN A 112 -16.81 -11.77 23.52
CA GLN A 112 -17.98 -11.32 24.31
C GLN A 112 -18.30 -9.82 24.11
N SER A 113 -19.54 -9.42 24.45
CA SER A 113 -19.92 -8.00 24.44
C SER A 113 -19.13 -7.24 25.51
N CYS A 114 -18.35 -6.24 25.08
CA CYS A 114 -17.52 -5.42 25.95
C CYS A 114 -17.27 -4.03 25.34
N LYS A 115 -16.88 -3.08 26.18
CA LYS A 115 -16.52 -1.71 25.76
C LYS A 115 -15.11 -1.69 25.18
N ILE A 116 -15.01 -1.84 23.87
CA ILE A 116 -13.73 -1.86 23.17
C ILE A 116 -13.08 -0.46 23.17
N PRO A 117 -11.78 -0.32 23.47
CA PRO A 117 -11.05 0.93 23.36
C PRO A 117 -11.11 1.55 21.95
N ARG A 118 -11.15 2.89 21.85
CA ARG A 118 -11.33 3.60 20.56
C ARG A 118 -10.26 3.23 19.52
N TYR A 119 -9.01 3.08 19.95
CA TYR A 119 -7.88 2.75 19.06
C TYR A 119 -7.95 1.33 18.48
N LEU A 120 -8.71 0.41 19.09
CA LEU A 120 -8.98 -0.92 18.53
C LEU A 120 -10.19 -0.91 17.58
N LYS A 121 -11.12 0.05 17.72
CA LYS A 121 -12.32 0.14 16.87
C LYS A 121 -12.01 0.51 15.41
N VAL A 122 -10.85 1.09 15.15
CA VAL A 122 -10.40 1.43 13.79
C VAL A 122 -9.98 0.20 13.00
N LEU A 123 -9.72 -0.92 13.68
CA LEU A 123 -9.34 -2.18 13.07
C LEU A 123 -10.57 -2.99 12.63
N ASN A 124 -10.40 -3.79 11.58
CA ASN A 124 -11.40 -4.76 11.18
C ASN A 124 -11.45 -5.89 12.22
N CYS A 125 -12.57 -5.97 12.95
CA CYS A 125 -12.74 -6.95 14.02
C CYS A 125 -13.82 -8.00 13.69
N ILE A 126 -13.66 -9.19 14.26
CA ILE A 126 -14.63 -10.28 14.20
C ILE A 126 -15.42 -10.29 15.51
N HIS A 127 -16.73 -10.18 15.46
CA HIS A 127 -17.58 -10.33 16.65
C HIS A 127 -18.20 -11.72 16.70
N VAL A 128 -17.71 -12.59 17.58
CA VAL A 128 -18.13 -14.00 17.63
C VAL A 128 -19.58 -14.14 18.07
N TRP A 129 -20.01 -13.38 19.08
CA TRP A 129 -21.38 -13.40 19.60
C TRP A 129 -22.47 -13.03 18.56
N LYS A 130 -22.12 -12.29 17.50
CA LYS A 130 -23.07 -12.00 16.40
C LYS A 130 -23.45 -13.25 15.60
N TYR A 131 -22.64 -14.31 15.68
CA TYR A 131 -22.89 -15.59 15.02
C TYR A 131 -23.65 -16.58 15.91
N ALA A 132 -23.80 -16.27 17.21
CA ALA A 132 -24.53 -17.09 18.17
C ALA A 132 -26.06 -16.94 18.06
N THR A 133 -26.56 -15.80 17.56
CA THR A 133 -27.96 -15.38 17.74
C THR A 133 -28.84 -15.50 16.50
N THR A 134 -28.35 -15.96 15.35
CA THR A 134 -29.25 -16.36 14.25
C THR A 134 -29.77 -17.78 14.48
N ARG A 135 -30.51 -17.95 15.57
CA ARG A 135 -31.45 -19.04 15.78
C ARG A 135 -32.81 -18.46 15.34
N SER A 136 -33.08 -18.48 14.04
CA SER A 136 -34.48 -18.54 13.62
C SER A 136 -34.92 -19.95 13.97
N SER A 137 -35.91 -20.01 14.85
CA SER A 137 -36.72 -21.18 15.20
C SER A 137 -37.05 -22.03 13.97
N HIS A 138 -37.17 -23.35 14.17
CA HIS A 138 -37.26 -24.43 13.17
C HIS A 138 -35.92 -24.96 12.63
N MET A 139 -35.25 -25.76 13.45
CA MET A 139 -34.62 -26.97 12.92
C MET A 139 -34.62 -28.05 13.99
N VAL A 140 -35.68 -28.84 13.96
CA VAL A 140 -35.70 -30.20 14.50
C VAL A 140 -34.69 -31.02 13.71
N TYR A 141 -33.99 -31.91 14.41
CA TYR A 141 -33.15 -32.96 13.85
C TYR A 141 -33.78 -33.60 12.61
N VAL A 142 -33.33 -33.23 11.40
CA VAL A 142 -33.52 -34.06 10.21
C VAL A 142 -32.23 -33.99 9.40
N SER A 143 -31.67 -35.17 9.21
CA SER A 143 -30.74 -35.65 8.17
C SER A 143 -30.03 -34.63 7.29
N TRP A 144 -28.70 -34.80 7.24
CA TRP A 144 -27.82 -34.23 6.24
C TRP A 144 -28.36 -34.50 4.83
N ILE A 145 -28.74 -33.46 4.08
CA ILE A 145 -28.61 -33.22 2.62
C ILE A 145 -29.27 -31.85 2.37
N TRP A 146 -28.71 -31.05 1.43
CA TRP A 146 -29.10 -29.67 1.01
C TRP A 146 -28.36 -28.49 1.68
N ILE A 147 -27.13 -28.22 1.20
CA ILE A 147 -26.50 -26.90 1.33
C ILE A 147 -26.40 -26.27 -0.07
N LYS A 148 -27.36 -25.41 -0.45
CA LYS A 148 -27.16 -24.48 -1.58
C LYS A 148 -27.67 -23.04 -1.37
N ASN A 149 -28.58 -22.74 -0.44
CA ASN A 149 -29.23 -21.42 -0.41
C ASN A 149 -29.21 -20.71 0.96
N TYR A 150 -28.04 -20.26 1.42
CA TYR A 150 -27.96 -19.36 2.60
C TYR A 150 -27.39 -17.99 2.23
N PRO A 151 -28.07 -16.88 2.61
CA PRO A 151 -27.61 -15.54 2.31
C PRO A 151 -26.24 -15.26 2.94
N PRO A 152 -25.38 -14.46 2.28
CA PRO A 152 -24.07 -14.15 2.80
C PRO A 152 -24.17 -13.32 4.10
N PRO A 153 -23.29 -13.57 5.10
CA PRO A 153 -23.21 -12.72 6.28
C PRO A 153 -22.88 -11.28 5.85
N LYS A 154 -23.70 -10.32 6.29
CA LYS A 154 -23.49 -8.90 6.04
C LYS A 154 -22.33 -8.40 6.90
N PHE A 155 -21.13 -8.35 6.33
CA PHE A 155 -19.98 -7.69 6.95
C PHE A 155 -20.13 -6.17 6.84
N ARG A 156 -20.18 -5.47 7.98
CA ARG A 156 -19.97 -4.01 8.00
C ARG A 156 -18.48 -3.74 7.99
N ARG A 157 -17.97 -3.28 6.86
CA ARG A 157 -16.61 -2.73 6.74
C ARG A 157 -16.67 -1.26 7.17
N ILE A 158 -15.91 -0.88 8.19
CA ILE A 158 -15.69 0.53 8.51
C ILE A 158 -14.44 0.95 7.72
N ARG A 159 -14.62 1.81 6.72
CA ARG A 159 -13.50 2.44 6.01
C ARG A 159 -12.80 3.40 6.97
N TRP A 160 -11.48 3.50 6.87
CA TRP A 160 -10.74 4.62 7.42
C TRP A 160 -11.13 5.87 6.62
N ASN A 161 -12.11 6.60 7.11
CA ASN A 161 -12.41 7.94 6.64
C ASN A 161 -11.72 8.88 7.62
N GLY A 162 -10.87 9.78 7.13
CA GLY A 162 -10.36 10.90 7.91
C GLY A 162 -11.49 11.59 8.67
N ILE A 163 -11.18 12.02 9.89
CA ILE A 163 -12.07 12.59 10.90
C ILE A 163 -13.14 13.49 10.26
N LYS A 164 -14.41 13.08 10.38
CA LYS A 164 -15.56 13.99 10.28
C LYS A 164 -16.53 13.65 11.40
N THR A 165 -16.68 14.60 12.31
CA THR A 165 -17.53 14.58 13.50
C THR A 165 -18.97 14.98 13.17
N LEU A 166 -19.87 14.49 14.06
CA LEU A 166 -21.13 15.09 14.52
C LEU A 166 -22.28 15.30 13.53
N THR A 167 -23.28 14.40 13.60
CA THR A 167 -24.67 14.70 14.06
C THR A 167 -25.46 13.38 14.13
N TRP A 168 -25.45 12.70 15.29
CA TRP A 168 -26.22 11.46 15.49
C TRP A 168 -26.54 11.20 16.97
N THR A 169 -27.42 12.01 17.57
CA THR A 169 -27.65 11.95 19.04
C THR A 169 -29.05 11.53 19.48
N ARG A 170 -30.09 11.51 18.63
CA ARG A 170 -31.43 11.06 19.07
C ARG A 170 -31.71 9.56 18.86
N ASN A 171 -31.19 8.96 17.78
CA ASN A 171 -31.36 7.52 17.48
C ASN A 171 -30.42 6.59 18.29
N THR A 172 -29.45 7.16 19.00
CA THR A 172 -28.43 6.42 19.75
C THR A 172 -28.96 5.93 21.10
N VAL A 173 -29.77 6.74 21.78
CA VAL A 173 -30.25 6.45 23.13
C VAL A 173 -31.23 5.26 23.13
N GLU A 174 -32.16 5.23 22.17
CA GLU A 174 -33.08 4.09 21.92
C GLU A 174 -32.32 2.80 21.61
N LYS A 175 -31.26 2.89 20.78
CA LYS A 175 -30.42 1.74 20.43
C LYS A 175 -29.55 1.28 21.61
N VAL A 176 -29.06 2.20 22.43
CA VAL A 176 -28.29 1.88 23.65
C VAL A 176 -29.19 1.21 24.69
N LYS A 177 -30.43 1.66 24.88
CA LYS A 177 -31.40 0.98 25.77
C LYS A 177 -31.72 -0.44 25.31
N LYS A 178 -31.99 -0.65 24.01
CA LYS A 178 -32.23 -1.99 23.44
C LYS A 178 -30.99 -2.89 23.48
N SER A 179 -29.79 -2.33 23.37
CA SER A 179 -28.53 -3.06 23.53
C SER A 179 -28.24 -3.42 25.00
N ALA A 180 -28.54 -2.54 25.95
CA ALA A 180 -28.35 -2.79 27.38
C ALA A 180 -29.28 -3.89 27.93
N LEU A 181 -30.52 -3.96 27.42
CA LEU A 181 -31.45 -5.06 27.76
C LEU A 181 -30.98 -6.41 27.18
N LYS A 182 -30.37 -6.43 25.98
CA LYS A 182 -29.72 -7.62 25.41
C LYS A 182 -28.44 -8.02 26.14
N GLU A 183 -27.74 -7.07 26.75
CA GLU A 183 -26.50 -7.31 27.50
C GLU A 183 -26.76 -8.02 28.84
N LYS A 184 -27.88 -7.72 29.53
CA LYS A 184 -28.30 -8.43 30.74
C LYS A 184 -28.64 -9.92 30.47
N ALA A 185 -29.16 -10.26 29.29
CA ALA A 185 -29.45 -11.65 28.92
C ALA A 185 -28.23 -12.44 28.42
N SER A 186 -27.10 -11.79 28.11
CA SER A 186 -25.92 -12.41 27.48
C SER A 186 -24.78 -12.73 28.46
N ASN A 187 -24.85 -12.29 29.72
CA ASN A 187 -23.75 -12.43 30.68
C ASN A 187 -23.64 -13.83 31.35
N GLN A 188 -24.56 -14.77 31.08
CA GLN A 188 -24.58 -16.10 31.72
C GLN A 188 -24.05 -17.26 30.86
N SER A 189 -23.52 -17.02 29.65
CA SER A 189 -23.11 -18.13 28.75
C SER A 189 -21.80 -17.85 28.03
N ILE A 190 -20.72 -17.61 28.78
CA ILE A 190 -19.37 -17.52 28.20
C ILE A 190 -18.77 -18.93 27.99
N HIS A 191 -19.21 -19.93 28.77
CA HIS A 191 -18.60 -21.26 28.77
C HIS A 191 -19.15 -22.26 27.74
N ASN A 192 -20.13 -21.88 26.91
CA ASN A 192 -20.71 -22.80 25.92
C ASN A 192 -20.81 -22.17 24.53
N ILE A 193 -19.65 -21.87 23.92
CA ILE A 193 -19.60 -21.76 22.46
C ILE A 193 -19.95 -23.15 21.91
N ASN A 194 -21.17 -23.30 21.39
CA ASN A 194 -21.58 -24.59 20.84
C ASN A 194 -20.77 -24.94 19.58
N LEU A 195 -20.69 -26.23 19.25
CA LEU A 195 -19.90 -26.75 18.12
C LEU A 195 -20.22 -26.04 16.79
N PHE A 196 -21.47 -25.59 16.61
CA PHE A 196 -21.91 -24.85 15.44
C PHE A 196 -21.35 -23.42 15.37
N GLN A 197 -21.31 -22.69 16.49
CA GLN A 197 -20.68 -21.37 16.59
C GLN A 197 -19.18 -21.47 16.34
N LEU A 198 -18.53 -22.50 16.88
CA LEU A 198 -17.13 -22.82 16.59
C LEU A 198 -16.93 -23.05 15.08
N TRP A 199 -17.78 -23.85 14.41
CA TRP A 199 -17.69 -24.08 12.97
C TRP A 199 -17.87 -22.80 12.12
N ARG A 200 -18.83 -21.93 12.49
CA ARG A 200 -19.02 -20.63 11.81
C ARG A 200 -17.85 -19.69 12.02
N LEU A 201 -17.32 -19.61 13.25
CA LEU A 201 -16.15 -18.81 13.54
C LEU A 201 -14.95 -19.33 12.75
N ILE A 202 -14.79 -20.65 12.64
CA ILE A 202 -13.75 -21.26 11.82
C ILE A 202 -13.87 -20.78 10.36
N GLY A 203 -15.10 -20.78 9.81
CA GLY A 203 -15.37 -20.23 8.48
C GLY A 203 -14.99 -18.75 8.37
N VAL A 204 -15.38 -17.91 9.33
CA VAL A 204 -15.10 -16.46 9.33
C VAL A 204 -13.62 -16.16 9.48
N LEU A 205 -12.92 -16.87 10.37
CA LEU A 205 -11.47 -16.72 10.53
C LEU A 205 -10.77 -17.09 9.21
N LYS A 206 -11.16 -18.21 8.56
CA LYS A 206 -10.71 -18.53 7.20
C LYS A 206 -10.97 -17.39 6.21
N HIS A 207 -12.04 -16.61 6.36
CA HIS A 207 -12.34 -15.45 5.50
C HIS A 207 -11.52 -14.20 5.84
N CYS A 208 -11.25 -13.93 7.11
CA CYS A 208 -10.46 -12.77 7.53
C CYS A 208 -8.97 -12.92 7.21
N PHE A 209 -8.47 -14.15 7.11
CA PHE A 209 -7.17 -14.43 6.50
C PHE A 209 -7.12 -14.08 5.00
N LEU A 210 -8.27 -13.98 4.31
CA LEU A 210 -8.37 -13.73 2.86
C LEU A 210 -8.66 -12.26 2.53
N ASN A 211 -8.05 -11.35 3.29
CA ASN A 211 -7.90 -9.97 2.85
C ASN A 211 -6.75 -9.88 1.86
N CYS A 212 -6.88 -9.02 0.86
CA CYS A 212 -5.76 -8.78 -0.04
C CYS A 212 -4.56 -8.24 0.75
N ARG A 213 -3.41 -8.91 0.60
CA ARG A 213 -2.19 -8.55 1.34
C ARG A 213 -1.65 -7.17 0.98
N TYR A 214 -1.99 -6.67 -0.20
CA TYR A 214 -1.55 -5.37 -0.68
C TYR A 214 -2.41 -4.30 0.01
N GLY A 215 -1.86 -3.64 1.04
CA GLY A 215 -2.59 -2.90 2.09
C GLY A 215 -3.61 -1.85 1.61
N HIS A 216 -3.43 -1.30 0.41
CA HIS A 216 -4.36 -0.33 -0.19
C HIS A 216 -5.52 -0.96 -0.95
N CYS A 217 -5.50 -2.29 -1.13
CA CYS A 217 -6.57 -2.99 -1.80
C CYS A 217 -7.74 -3.25 -0.86
N SER A 218 -8.92 -2.76 -1.23
CA SER A 218 -10.15 -3.02 -0.49
C SER A 218 -10.78 -4.38 -0.78
N PHE A 219 -10.11 -5.29 -1.49
CA PHE A 219 -10.68 -6.62 -1.74
C PHE A 219 -10.58 -7.48 -0.48
N ALA A 220 -11.73 -7.98 -0.04
CA ALA A 220 -11.84 -8.99 1.01
C ALA A 220 -12.68 -10.12 0.43
N CYS A 221 -12.17 -11.34 0.48
CA CYS A 221 -12.96 -12.48 0.06
C CYS A 221 -13.82 -12.96 1.23
N SER A 222 -15.09 -13.26 0.95
CA SER A 222 -15.97 -13.98 1.87
C SER A 222 -15.57 -15.45 2.02
N GLY A 223 -14.40 -15.86 1.50
CA GLY A 223 -13.78 -17.19 1.37
C GLY A 223 -14.65 -18.38 0.98
N ARG A 224 -15.93 -18.18 0.65
CA ARG A 224 -16.73 -19.12 -0.14
C ARG A 224 -16.19 -19.23 -1.57
N GLU A 225 -15.57 -18.15 -2.07
CA GLU A 225 -15.03 -18.05 -3.42
C GLU A 225 -13.50 -17.91 -3.40
N PHE A 226 -12.81 -18.90 -2.84
CA PHE A 226 -11.34 -18.89 -2.75
C PHE A 226 -10.66 -18.72 -4.12
N ALA A 227 -11.24 -19.28 -5.19
CA ALA A 227 -10.76 -19.07 -6.56
C ALA A 227 -10.78 -17.58 -6.97
N LYS A 228 -11.81 -16.82 -6.56
CA LYS A 228 -11.88 -15.37 -6.78
C LYS A 228 -10.83 -14.60 -5.96
N PHE A 229 -10.48 -15.10 -4.78
CA PHE A 229 -9.39 -14.51 -3.99
C PHE A 229 -8.01 -14.72 -4.64
N ILE A 230 -7.72 -15.94 -5.09
CA ILE A 230 -6.45 -16.23 -5.76
C ILE A 230 -6.31 -15.44 -7.05
N SER A 231 -7.35 -15.45 -7.90
CA SER A 231 -7.36 -14.63 -9.13
C SER A 231 -7.24 -13.14 -8.79
N HIS A 232 -7.89 -12.67 -7.72
CA HIS A 232 -7.71 -11.30 -7.25
C HIS A 232 -6.24 -10.98 -6.92
N ILE A 233 -5.52 -11.83 -6.17
CA ILE A 233 -4.10 -11.59 -5.85
C ILE A 233 -3.27 -11.45 -7.13
N GLU A 234 -3.54 -12.29 -8.13
CA GLU A 234 -2.81 -12.28 -9.39
C GLU A 234 -3.04 -10.99 -10.20
N ILE A 235 -4.28 -10.48 -10.21
CA ILE A 235 -4.69 -9.27 -10.94
C ILE A 235 -4.71 -8.00 -10.09
N CYS A 236 -4.34 -8.07 -8.81
CA CYS A 236 -4.51 -6.96 -7.89
C CYS A 236 -3.71 -5.74 -8.38
N ARG A 237 -4.38 -4.59 -8.52
CA ARG A 237 -3.76 -3.33 -8.92
C ARG A 237 -2.61 -2.91 -8.00
N TYR A 238 -2.67 -3.28 -6.71
CA TYR A 238 -1.65 -2.94 -5.72
C TYR A 238 -0.54 -3.99 -5.58
N ARG A 239 -0.58 -5.07 -6.39
CA ARG A 239 0.51 -6.04 -6.44
C ARG A 239 1.80 -5.34 -6.87
N PRO A 240 2.89 -5.44 -6.09
CA PRO A 240 4.19 -5.00 -6.55
C PRO A 240 4.62 -5.81 -7.77
N ILE A 241 5.01 -5.12 -8.83
CA ILE A 241 5.64 -5.69 -10.01
C ILE A 241 6.95 -4.95 -10.27
N LYS A 242 7.92 -5.66 -10.84
CA LYS A 242 9.19 -5.06 -11.23
C LYS A 242 8.95 -4.15 -12.44
N CYS A 243 9.64 -3.01 -12.49
CA CYS A 243 9.69 -2.17 -13.68
C CYS A 243 10.05 -3.03 -14.93
N PRO A 244 9.37 -2.87 -16.08
CA PRO A 244 9.66 -3.65 -17.29
C PRO A 244 11.06 -3.35 -17.87
N ASN A 245 11.65 -2.20 -17.55
CA ASN A 245 13.03 -1.89 -17.89
C ASN A 245 13.97 -2.79 -17.09
N LYS A 246 14.64 -3.75 -17.76
CA LYS A 246 15.50 -4.75 -17.10
C LYS A 246 16.61 -4.15 -16.21
N ALA A 247 17.10 -2.96 -16.56
CA ALA A 247 18.11 -2.23 -15.78
C ALA A 247 17.54 -1.57 -14.51
N CYS A 248 16.23 -1.35 -14.44
CA CYS A 248 15.55 -0.80 -13.27
C CYS A 248 15.17 -1.92 -12.30
N GLN A 249 15.62 -1.82 -11.05
CA GLN A 249 15.31 -2.79 -10.00
C GLN A 249 14.11 -2.39 -9.12
N THR A 250 13.47 -1.26 -9.42
CA THR A 250 12.37 -0.74 -8.62
C THR A 250 11.12 -1.63 -8.72
N PHE A 251 10.50 -1.91 -7.58
CA PHE A 251 9.21 -2.57 -7.47
C PHE A 251 8.13 -1.54 -7.17
N LEU A 252 7.06 -1.55 -7.96
CA LEU A 252 6.01 -0.56 -7.89
C LEU A 252 4.64 -1.24 -7.91
N PRO A 253 3.59 -0.64 -7.34
CA PRO A 253 2.23 -1.12 -7.53
C PRO A 253 1.90 -1.21 -9.03
N LYS A 254 1.24 -2.29 -9.46
CA LYS A 254 0.86 -2.52 -10.87
C LYS A 254 0.21 -1.30 -11.53
N TRP A 255 -0.67 -0.58 -10.82
CA TRP A 255 -1.34 0.61 -11.36
C TRP A 255 -0.42 1.82 -11.61
N TYR A 256 0.78 1.85 -11.03
CA TYR A 256 1.73 2.97 -11.14
C TYR A 256 2.87 2.70 -12.14
N VAL A 257 2.92 1.50 -12.70
CA VAL A 257 4.06 1.10 -13.54
C VAL A 257 4.10 1.85 -14.86
N ASP A 258 2.96 2.10 -15.50
CA ASP A 258 2.91 2.82 -16.78
C ASP A 258 3.46 4.24 -16.62
N LYS A 259 2.97 4.98 -15.61
CA LYS A 259 3.51 6.31 -15.25
C LYS A 259 5.01 6.26 -14.93
N HIS A 260 5.46 5.26 -14.18
CA HIS A 260 6.88 5.13 -13.90
C HIS A 260 7.70 4.86 -15.17
N VAL A 261 7.23 4.07 -16.14
CA VAL A 261 7.98 3.80 -17.38
C VAL A 261 8.16 5.08 -18.19
N GLU A 262 7.14 5.95 -18.21
CA GLU A 262 7.18 7.29 -18.81
C GLU A 262 8.21 8.21 -18.17
N GLU A 263 8.55 7.99 -16.89
CA GLU A 263 9.49 8.83 -16.12
C GLU A 263 10.82 8.11 -15.78
N CYS A 264 10.92 6.79 -16.01
CA CYS A 264 12.04 5.97 -15.59
C CYS A 264 13.36 6.46 -16.23
N PRO A 265 14.39 6.81 -15.44
CA PRO A 265 15.67 7.30 -15.97
C PRO A 265 16.39 6.29 -16.88
N LEU A 266 16.06 5.00 -16.72
CA LEU A 266 16.67 3.88 -17.43
C LEU A 266 15.86 3.43 -18.65
N THR A 267 14.73 4.07 -18.97
CA THR A 267 14.02 3.84 -20.24
C THR A 267 14.94 4.23 -21.40
N ARG A 268 15.07 3.37 -22.41
CA ARG A 268 15.78 3.69 -23.66
C ARG A 268 14.86 4.54 -24.53
N LEU A 269 15.37 5.68 -24.98
CA LEU A 269 14.72 6.59 -25.90
C LEU A 269 15.53 6.63 -27.19
N THR A 270 14.83 6.68 -28.33
CA THR A 270 15.45 7.01 -29.61
C THR A 270 15.87 8.47 -29.60
N CYS A 271 17.08 8.76 -30.08
CA CYS A 271 17.53 10.14 -30.24
C CYS A 271 16.53 10.95 -31.10
N PRO A 272 16.13 12.17 -30.69
CA PRO A 272 15.20 13.00 -31.46
C PRO A 272 15.85 13.65 -32.70
N SER A 273 17.19 13.63 -32.81
CA SER A 273 17.90 14.20 -33.95
C SER A 273 17.64 13.41 -35.23
N VAL A 274 17.16 14.07 -36.29
CA VAL A 274 16.86 13.45 -37.57
C VAL A 274 18.11 12.75 -38.14
N GLY A 275 17.99 11.44 -38.38
CA GLY A 275 19.09 10.60 -38.89
C GLY A 275 19.88 9.85 -37.81
N CYS A 276 19.76 10.20 -36.54
CA CYS A 276 20.30 9.40 -35.45
C CYS A 276 19.32 8.27 -35.09
N ARG A 277 19.79 7.01 -35.13
CA ARG A 277 19.00 5.83 -34.74
C ARG A 277 19.45 5.22 -33.41
N GLU A 278 20.29 5.94 -32.65
CA GLU A 278 20.79 5.44 -31.38
C GLU A 278 19.70 5.42 -30.31
N GLU A 279 19.65 4.32 -29.55
CA GLU A 279 18.83 4.19 -28.36
C GLU A 279 19.66 4.50 -27.11
N VAL A 280 19.36 5.61 -26.46
CA VAL A 280 20.09 6.12 -25.29
C VAL A 280 19.19 6.07 -24.07
N LYS A 281 19.75 5.80 -22.89
CA LYS A 281 18.96 5.88 -21.64
C LYS A 281 18.46 7.32 -21.46
N ARG A 282 17.24 7.49 -20.94
CA ARG A 282 16.65 8.81 -20.67
C ARG A 282 17.58 9.71 -19.86
N CYS A 283 18.25 9.19 -18.83
CA CYS A 283 19.22 9.97 -18.04
C CYS A 283 20.50 10.37 -18.78
N GLN A 284 20.76 9.82 -19.96
CA GLN A 284 21.94 10.07 -20.78
C GLN A 284 21.60 10.84 -22.07
N ILE A 285 20.32 11.14 -22.32
CA ILE A 285 19.88 11.72 -23.58
C ILE A 285 20.48 13.10 -23.82
N GLU A 286 20.57 13.94 -22.78
CA GLU A 286 21.18 15.27 -22.87
C GLU A 286 22.67 15.18 -23.23
N GLN A 287 23.41 14.29 -22.55
CA GLN A 287 24.83 14.05 -22.83
C GLN A 287 25.06 13.53 -24.27
N HIS A 288 24.16 12.66 -24.75
CA HIS A 288 24.18 12.22 -26.14
C HIS A 288 23.88 13.39 -27.09
N LEU A 289 22.85 14.18 -26.83
CA LEU A 289 22.50 15.34 -27.66
C LEU A 289 23.63 16.36 -27.75
N PHE A 290 24.46 16.51 -26.72
CA PHE A 290 25.68 17.34 -26.80
C PHE A 290 26.75 16.79 -27.75
N LYS A 291 26.78 15.46 -27.96
CA LYS A 291 27.79 14.75 -28.77
C LYS A 291 27.23 14.20 -30.09
N CYS A 292 25.92 14.34 -30.33
CA CYS A 292 25.23 13.72 -31.45
C CYS A 292 25.57 14.44 -32.76
N GLN A 293 26.24 13.73 -33.68
CA GLN A 293 26.61 14.27 -34.99
C GLN A 293 25.42 14.72 -35.85
N HIS A 294 24.22 14.21 -35.55
CA HIS A 294 22.98 14.54 -36.26
C HIS A 294 22.18 15.68 -35.62
N ARG A 295 22.62 16.22 -34.47
CA ARG A 295 21.90 17.33 -33.83
C ARG A 295 21.88 18.53 -34.76
N THR A 296 20.75 19.22 -34.81
CA THR A 296 20.62 20.46 -35.58
C THR A 296 21.29 21.60 -34.81
N ILE A 297 22.23 22.27 -35.45
CA ILE A 297 22.86 23.50 -34.96
C ILE A 297 22.69 24.62 -35.98
N LEU A 298 22.75 25.86 -35.50
CA LEU A 298 22.87 27.02 -36.38
C LEU A 298 24.25 27.02 -37.01
N CYS A 299 24.36 27.56 -38.23
CA CYS A 299 25.64 27.76 -38.89
C CYS A 299 26.60 28.50 -37.95
N PRO A 300 27.89 28.07 -37.84
CA PRO A 300 28.88 28.80 -37.06
C PRO A 300 29.05 30.28 -37.46
N ASN A 301 28.62 30.64 -38.68
CA ASN A 301 28.62 32.00 -39.22
C ASN A 301 27.24 32.70 -39.10
N HIS A 302 26.36 32.26 -38.19
CA HIS A 302 25.04 32.90 -38.02
C HIS A 302 25.14 34.36 -37.59
N HIS A 303 26.12 34.73 -36.77
CA HIS A 303 26.41 36.13 -36.42
C HIS A 303 26.83 36.99 -37.62
N TYR A 304 27.20 36.35 -38.73
CA TYR A 304 27.50 37.00 -40.00
C TYR A 304 26.30 36.99 -40.98
N GLY A 305 25.10 36.59 -40.53
CA GLY A 305 23.87 36.60 -41.32
C GLY A 305 23.50 35.26 -41.98
N CYS A 306 24.21 34.15 -41.68
CA CYS A 306 23.86 32.84 -42.23
C CYS A 306 22.84 32.11 -41.33
N ASP A 307 21.56 32.07 -41.74
CA ASP A 307 20.48 31.43 -40.96
C ASP A 307 20.29 29.94 -41.26
N GLN A 308 21.26 29.30 -41.92
CA GLN A 308 21.18 27.88 -42.25
C GLN A 308 21.23 27.02 -40.99
N ARG A 309 20.30 26.06 -40.91
CA ARG A 309 20.27 25.00 -39.90
C ARG A 309 20.90 23.75 -40.48
N LEU A 310 21.98 23.29 -39.86
CA LEU A 310 22.80 22.19 -40.35
C LEU A 310 22.86 21.08 -39.31
N THR A 311 23.10 19.84 -39.74
CA THR A 311 23.52 18.82 -38.79
C THR A 311 24.94 19.13 -38.31
N GLN A 312 25.30 18.75 -37.09
CA GLN A 312 26.67 18.96 -36.58
C GLN A 312 27.74 18.34 -37.50
N LYS A 313 27.44 17.22 -38.17
CA LYS A 313 28.32 16.60 -39.16
C LYS A 313 28.55 17.48 -40.39
N ASP A 314 27.51 18.15 -40.85
CA ASP A 314 27.58 18.99 -42.06
C ASP A 314 28.09 20.40 -41.76
N ALA A 315 27.94 20.88 -40.52
CA ALA A 315 28.40 22.20 -40.11
C ALA A 315 29.92 22.40 -40.33
N PHE A 316 30.72 21.35 -40.14
CA PHE A 316 32.16 21.40 -40.41
C PHE A 316 32.48 21.55 -41.91
N LYS A 317 31.65 21.00 -42.79
CA LYS A 317 31.85 21.14 -44.25
C LYS A 317 31.37 22.51 -44.73
N GLN A 318 30.21 22.95 -44.23
CA GLN A 318 29.60 24.22 -44.64
C GLN A 318 30.37 25.44 -44.14
N SER A 319 31.10 25.35 -43.02
CA SER A 319 31.89 26.48 -42.52
C SER A 319 32.94 26.94 -43.53
N GLU A 320 33.57 26.01 -44.26
CA GLU A 320 34.55 26.34 -45.30
C GLU A 320 33.88 27.01 -46.50
N THR A 321 32.71 26.52 -46.93
CA THR A 321 32.00 27.05 -48.10
C THR A 321 31.38 28.43 -47.84
N CYS A 322 30.88 28.65 -46.62
CA CYS A 322 30.22 29.90 -46.24
C CYS A 322 31.21 31.08 -46.12
N LEU A 323 32.46 30.81 -45.69
CA LEU A 323 33.55 31.78 -45.70
C LEU A 323 33.92 32.21 -47.14
N GLN A 324 33.91 31.27 -48.09
CA GLN A 324 34.23 31.55 -49.49
C GLN A 324 33.13 32.37 -50.19
N GLN A 325 31.85 32.09 -49.92
CA GLN A 325 30.74 32.85 -50.53
C GLN A 325 30.70 34.32 -50.08
N LYS A 326 31.10 34.63 -48.84
CA LYS A 326 31.15 36.02 -48.35
C LYS A 326 32.23 36.86 -49.02
N LEU A 327 33.40 36.29 -49.30
CA LEU A 327 34.47 36.96 -50.05
C LEU A 327 34.04 37.34 -51.48
N CYS A 328 33.01 36.68 -52.02
CA CYS A 328 32.46 37.00 -53.34
C CYS A 328 31.34 38.06 -53.30
N THR A 329 30.59 38.20 -52.20
CA THR A 329 29.48 39.18 -52.09
C THR A 329 29.90 40.57 -51.61
N GLU A 330 31.08 40.70 -50.99
CA GLU A 330 31.61 42.02 -50.60
C GLU A 330 32.18 42.82 -51.78
N HIS A 331 32.26 42.24 -52.99
CA HIS A 331 32.81 42.93 -54.16
C HIS A 331 31.84 43.84 -54.93
N ASP A 332 30.53 43.83 -54.61
CA ASP A 332 29.52 44.67 -55.30
C ASP A 332 28.71 45.57 -54.35
N TYR A 333 29.19 45.82 -53.12
CA TYR A 333 28.59 46.84 -52.27
C TYR A 333 29.05 48.23 -52.72
N THR A 334 28.40 48.76 -53.76
CA THR A 334 28.41 50.20 -54.01
C THR A 334 27.63 50.88 -52.89
N PRO A 335 28.23 51.79 -52.12
CA PRO A 335 27.54 52.48 -51.04
C PRO A 335 26.46 53.38 -51.65
N THR A 336 25.21 52.92 -51.60
CA THR A 336 24.07 53.80 -51.83
C THR A 336 23.93 54.66 -50.59
N VAL A 337 24.21 55.95 -50.76
CA VAL A 337 24.07 57.00 -49.77
C VAL A 337 22.57 57.16 -49.47
N GLU A 338 22.07 56.44 -48.48
CA GLU A 338 20.74 56.68 -47.95
C GLU A 338 20.76 57.81 -46.90
N GLN A 339 19.86 58.76 -47.11
CA GLN A 339 19.68 59.96 -46.31
C GLN A 339 19.19 59.65 -44.89
N PRO A 340 19.50 60.52 -43.90
CA PRO A 340 19.06 60.36 -42.52
C PRO A 340 17.55 60.59 -42.39
N GLY A 341 16.78 59.51 -42.34
CA GLY A 341 15.36 59.48 -42.02
C GLY A 341 15.14 59.31 -40.51
N SER A 342 14.44 60.29 -39.95
CA SER A 342 14.03 60.49 -38.56
C SER A 342 13.44 59.27 -37.81
N TYR A 343 13.90 59.15 -36.57
CA TYR A 343 13.31 58.52 -35.39
C TYR A 343 11.77 58.40 -35.33
N LEU A 344 11.28 57.23 -34.88
CA LEU A 344 10.51 57.02 -33.63
C LEU A 344 10.16 55.52 -33.43
N PRO A 345 10.35 54.93 -32.23
CA PRO A 345 9.83 53.61 -31.90
C PRO A 345 8.72 53.68 -30.83
N ASP A 346 7.57 53.06 -31.09
CA ASP A 346 6.62 52.66 -30.04
C ASP A 346 6.39 51.15 -30.15
N GLY A 347 6.97 50.41 -29.21
CA GLY A 347 6.80 48.96 -29.05
C GLY A 347 6.91 48.58 -27.57
N PRO A 348 5.97 47.81 -27.01
CA PRO A 348 5.80 47.69 -25.57
C PRO A 348 6.88 46.85 -24.90
N ALA A 349 7.29 47.32 -23.72
CA ALA A 349 8.25 46.68 -22.85
C ALA A 349 7.78 45.29 -22.40
N TYR A 350 8.52 44.25 -22.77
CA TYR A 350 8.39 42.92 -22.18
C TYR A 350 9.23 42.87 -20.90
N SER A 351 8.59 42.86 -19.73
CA SER A 351 9.26 42.71 -18.44
C SER A 351 9.68 41.25 -18.19
N PRO A 352 10.94 40.96 -17.85
CA PRO A 352 11.33 39.62 -17.40
C PRO A 352 10.83 39.39 -15.97
N GLN A 353 9.99 38.38 -15.78
CA GLN A 353 9.67 37.88 -14.44
C GLN A 353 10.90 37.15 -13.88
N HIS A 354 11.53 37.76 -12.88
CA HIS A 354 12.49 37.12 -12.00
C HIS A 354 11.78 36.03 -11.18
N GLU A 355 12.02 34.76 -11.51
CA GLU A 355 11.71 33.66 -10.61
C GLU A 355 12.61 33.76 -9.36
N GLN A 356 11.99 34.02 -8.21
CA GLN A 356 12.65 33.93 -6.92
C GLN A 356 12.93 32.46 -6.57
N PRO A 357 14.13 32.12 -6.04
CA PRO A 357 14.39 30.79 -5.53
C PRO A 357 13.50 30.50 -4.30
N PRO A 358 13.13 29.23 -4.07
CA PRO A 358 12.26 28.84 -2.97
C PRO A 358 12.91 29.18 -1.63
N LYS A 359 12.15 29.89 -0.78
CA LYS A 359 12.50 30.15 0.62
C LYS A 359 12.66 28.80 1.34
N SER A 360 13.85 28.56 1.87
CA SER A 360 14.12 27.46 2.79
C SER A 360 13.37 27.68 4.10
N ASP A 361 12.60 26.69 4.53
CA ASP A 361 11.92 26.67 5.82
C ASP A 361 12.93 26.79 6.99
N PRO A 362 12.59 27.53 8.06
CA PRO A 362 13.43 27.61 9.24
C PRO A 362 13.44 26.28 9.99
N LYS A 363 14.66 25.80 10.28
CA LYS A 363 14.89 24.68 11.20
C LYS A 363 14.50 25.12 12.61
N ASP A 364 13.47 24.49 13.16
CA ASP A 364 13.19 24.52 14.59
C ASP A 364 14.32 23.82 15.34
N ASN A 365 15.24 24.64 15.87
CA ASN A 365 16.12 24.28 16.97
C ASN A 365 15.33 24.41 18.27
N HIS A 366 14.91 23.31 18.87
CA HIS A 366 14.63 23.26 20.29
C HIS A 366 15.68 22.40 21.01
N HIS A 367 16.48 23.10 21.80
CA HIS A 367 17.34 22.56 22.83
C HIS A 367 16.53 21.86 23.93
N SER A 368 17.05 20.71 24.33
CA SER A 368 17.30 20.26 25.71
C SER A 368 16.63 21.02 26.85
N THR A 369 15.82 20.30 27.62
CA THR A 369 16.04 20.14 29.08
C THR A 369 15.66 18.73 29.47
#